data_AF-A0A2N3DNA5-F1
#
_entry.id   AF-A0A2N3DNA5-F1
#
_cell.length_a   1.000
_cell.length_b   1.000
_cell.length_c   1.000
_cell.angle_alpha   90.00
_cell.angle_beta   90.00
_cell.angle_gamma   90.00
#
_symmetry.space_group_name_H-M   'P 1'
#
loop_
_entity.id
_entity.type
_entity.pdbx_description
1 polymer ?
#
loop_
_entity_poly.entity_id
_entity_poly.type
_entity_poly.pdbx_seq_one_letter_code
_entity_poly.pdbx_strand_id
1 'polypeptide(L)'
;MITLLADSNGLRHLGLKAYLATSCDHAIALSDLTLIEMRKSNALSTSRNSLRITAQFTQQTYVLRRTDEILAENIASASQIPSLFDYEETSQLAGLSRQLQAIPEPPGLRAHMAELEANAQTVMSRLTEEVAPLEAGLVDAATDFSQAELTQIRTTAGITDSTRSKLLGLLKETTGSFILANQEPGRREPMLLRDAMGLFAFRYSLCMLLYYMEWVRVGRTTGKALPRRVNDVVDMQIAAMGTFFNGVLSADTALQVISKTARGVLRGFGAYVGDDWRVPVPDGEADQSREDHPGESG
;
A
#
# COMPACT_ATOMS: atom_id res chain seq x y z
N MET A 1 -16.80 9.25 -4.46
CA MET A 1 -15.67 8.74 -5.27
C MET A 1 -15.11 7.50 -4.60
N ILE A 2 -14.95 6.42 -5.34
CA ILE A 2 -14.32 5.18 -4.90
C ILE A 2 -12.95 5.14 -5.55
N THR A 3 -11.89 5.13 -4.75
CA THR A 3 -10.52 5.20 -5.26
C THR A 3 -9.73 4.00 -4.78
N LEU A 4 -9.12 3.24 -5.70
CA LEU A 4 -8.20 2.16 -5.37
C LEU A 4 -6.76 2.62 -5.56
N LEU A 5 -5.87 2.29 -4.64
CA LEU A 5 -4.45 2.50 -4.86
C LEU A 5 -3.91 1.37 -5.73
N ALA A 6 -3.47 1.67 -6.95
CA ALA A 6 -2.91 0.67 -7.86
C ALA A 6 -1.39 0.61 -7.74
N ASP A 7 -0.86 -0.61 -7.64
CA ASP A 7 0.58 -0.86 -7.83
C ASP A 7 0.91 -1.05 -9.32
N SER A 8 2.19 -1.28 -9.62
CA SER A 8 2.68 -1.45 -10.99
C SER A 8 2.05 -2.67 -11.70
N ASN A 9 1.62 -3.69 -10.96
CA ASN A 9 0.95 -4.88 -11.48
C ASN A 9 -0.55 -4.66 -11.71
N GLY A 10 -1.21 -3.93 -10.82
CA GLY A 10 -2.62 -3.56 -10.87
C GLY A 10 -2.98 -2.75 -12.11
N LEU A 11 -2.06 -1.91 -12.58
CA LEU A 11 -2.18 -1.16 -13.83
C LEU A 11 -2.40 -2.04 -15.08
N ARG A 12 -1.98 -3.30 -15.02
CA ARG A 12 -2.13 -4.28 -16.11
C ARG A 12 -3.24 -5.31 -15.84
N HIS A 13 -3.94 -5.19 -14.70
CA HIS A 13 -4.97 -6.13 -14.30
C HIS A 13 -6.18 -6.07 -15.26
N LEU A 14 -6.67 -7.23 -15.68
CA LEU A 14 -7.77 -7.34 -16.64
C LEU A 14 -9.06 -6.65 -16.14
N GLY A 15 -9.30 -6.70 -14.82
CA GLY A 15 -10.44 -6.06 -14.18
C GLY A 15 -10.37 -4.53 -14.09
N LEU A 16 -9.21 -3.91 -14.33
CA LEU A 16 -9.07 -2.45 -14.17
C LEU A 16 -9.96 -1.67 -15.15
N LYS A 17 -10.00 -2.11 -16.42
CA LYS A 17 -10.85 -1.45 -17.43
C LYS A 17 -12.33 -1.56 -17.07
N ALA A 18 -12.76 -2.74 -16.61
CA ALA A 18 -14.14 -2.95 -16.18
C ALA A 18 -14.48 -2.04 -15.00
N TYR A 19 -13.62 -2.02 -13.97
CA TYR A 19 -13.77 -1.16 -12.80
C TYR A 19 -13.93 0.32 -13.16
N LEU A 20 -13.04 0.88 -13.98
CA LEU A 20 -13.09 2.29 -14.39
C LEU A 20 -14.30 2.60 -15.29
N ALA A 21 -14.70 1.64 -16.13
CA ALA A 21 -15.86 1.81 -17.00
C ALA A 21 -17.22 1.70 -16.28
N THR A 22 -17.27 1.08 -15.10
CA THR A 22 -18.52 0.93 -14.33
C THR A 22 -19.11 2.27 -13.90
N SER A 23 -18.28 3.25 -13.52
CA SER A 23 -18.75 4.56 -13.06
C SER A 23 -17.65 5.61 -13.20
N CYS A 24 -18.04 6.86 -13.51
CA CYS A 24 -17.15 8.02 -13.48
C CYS A 24 -16.66 8.36 -12.05
N ASP A 25 -17.35 7.85 -11.02
CA ASP A 25 -16.94 8.02 -9.63
C ASP A 25 -15.88 7.00 -9.18
N HIS A 26 -15.56 6.01 -10.02
CA HIS A 26 -14.47 5.07 -9.77
C HIS A 26 -13.17 5.68 -10.26
N ALA A 27 -12.15 5.65 -9.41
CA ALA A 27 -10.83 6.16 -9.72
C ALA A 27 -9.75 5.19 -9.24
N ILE A 28 -8.54 5.40 -9.76
CA ILE A 28 -7.33 4.86 -9.17
C ILE A 28 -6.39 5.99 -8.75
N ALA A 29 -5.61 5.73 -7.72
CA ALA A 29 -4.47 6.53 -7.33
C ALA A 29 -3.18 5.76 -7.61
N LEU A 30 -2.11 6.46 -7.97
CA LEU A 30 -0.77 5.92 -8.17
C LEU A 30 0.18 6.61 -7.20
N SER A 31 0.91 5.82 -6.41
CA SER A 31 2.00 6.36 -5.59
C SER A 31 3.18 6.79 -6.47
N ASP A 32 4.01 7.69 -5.94
CA ASP A 32 5.33 7.99 -6.51
C ASP A 32 6.16 6.72 -6.70
N LEU A 33 6.10 5.78 -5.75
CA LEU A 33 6.74 4.47 -5.85
C LEU A 33 6.23 3.65 -7.03
N THR A 34 4.92 3.67 -7.30
CA THR A 34 4.34 2.99 -8.48
C THR A 34 4.89 3.56 -9.78
N LEU A 35 5.05 4.88 -9.85
CA LEU A 35 5.66 5.55 -11.00
C LEU A 35 7.14 5.19 -11.14
N ILE A 36 7.88 5.19 -10.03
CA ILE A 36 9.30 4.78 -9.98
C ILE A 36 9.45 3.33 -10.45
N GLU A 37 8.63 2.42 -9.96
CA GLU A 37 8.66 1.01 -10.35
C GLU A 37 8.44 0.79 -11.84
N MET A 38 7.51 1.54 -12.43
CA MET A 38 7.21 1.50 -13.86
C MET A 38 8.36 2.06 -14.71
N ARG A 39 9.17 2.97 -14.13
CA ARG A 39 10.24 3.71 -14.82
C ARG A 39 11.64 3.13 -14.55
N LYS A 40 11.85 2.28 -13.54
CA LYS A 40 13.21 1.80 -13.14
C LYS A 40 13.96 0.99 -14.20
N SER A 41 13.26 0.41 -15.17
CA SER A 41 13.87 -0.32 -16.28
C SER A 41 12.96 -0.35 -17.51
N ASN A 42 13.54 -0.07 -18.68
CA ASN A 42 12.83 0.00 -19.96
C ASN A 42 11.63 0.96 -19.89
N ALA A 43 11.83 2.15 -19.31
CA ALA A 43 10.76 3.05 -18.89
C ALA A 43 9.75 3.34 -20.00
N LEU A 44 10.22 3.53 -21.24
CA LEU A 44 9.34 3.78 -22.39
C LEU A 44 8.36 2.62 -22.64
N SER A 45 8.86 1.38 -22.77
CA SER A 45 8.00 0.23 -23.09
C SER A 45 7.16 -0.20 -21.89
N THR A 46 7.74 -0.19 -20.68
CA THR A 46 7.03 -0.52 -19.44
C THR A 46 5.92 0.50 -19.17
N SER A 47 6.19 1.80 -19.26
CA SER A 47 5.17 2.83 -19.05
C SER A 47 4.08 2.80 -20.11
N ARG A 48 4.44 2.59 -21.38
CA ARG A 48 3.45 2.42 -22.47
C ARG A 48 2.50 1.26 -22.20
N ASN A 49 3.00 0.14 -21.69
CA ASN A 49 2.18 -1.02 -21.37
C ASN A 49 1.32 -0.79 -20.12
N SER A 50 1.92 -0.32 -19.03
CA SER A 50 1.23 -0.09 -17.75
C SER A 50 0.14 0.96 -17.86
N LEU A 51 0.36 2.04 -18.61
CA LEU A 51 -0.61 3.14 -18.74
C LEU A 51 -1.61 2.94 -19.89
N ARG A 52 -1.60 1.80 -20.58
CA ARG A 52 -2.47 1.57 -21.74
C ARG A 52 -3.95 1.67 -21.41
N ILE A 53 -4.35 1.16 -20.24
CA ILE A 53 -5.75 1.24 -19.78
C ILE A 53 -6.04 2.65 -19.26
N THR A 54 -5.20 3.18 -18.37
CA THR A 54 -5.41 4.48 -17.72
C THR A 54 -5.39 5.65 -18.72
N ALA A 55 -4.69 5.52 -19.85
CA ALA A 55 -4.73 6.49 -20.94
C ALA A 55 -6.14 6.69 -21.53
N GLN A 56 -7.04 5.71 -21.40
CA GLN A 56 -8.45 5.82 -21.80
C GLN A 56 -9.33 6.48 -20.71
N PHE A 57 -8.82 6.60 -19.48
CA PHE A 57 -9.56 7.05 -18.29
C PHE A 57 -8.74 8.08 -17.50
N THR A 58 -8.14 9.05 -18.19
CA THR A 58 -7.20 10.02 -17.59
C THR A 58 -7.84 10.89 -16.51
N GLN A 59 -9.15 11.13 -16.57
CA GLN A 59 -9.89 11.88 -15.54
C GLN A 59 -10.16 11.06 -14.26
N GLN A 60 -9.94 9.75 -14.30
CA GLN A 60 -10.14 8.81 -13.19
C GLN A 60 -8.81 8.24 -12.68
N THR A 61 -7.68 8.81 -13.08
CA THR A 61 -6.33 8.38 -12.68
C THR A 61 -5.63 9.54 -11.99
N TYR A 62 -5.33 9.38 -10.71
CA TYR A 62 -4.66 10.40 -9.90
C TYR A 62 -3.26 9.96 -9.50
N VAL A 63 -2.35 10.91 -9.38
CA VAL A 63 -1.03 10.70 -8.78
C VAL A 63 -1.07 11.22 -7.36
N LEU A 64 -0.47 10.46 -6.45
CA LEU A 64 -0.26 10.91 -5.07
C LEU A 64 0.98 11.79 -4.98
N ARG A 65 0.97 12.71 -4.01
CA ARG A 65 2.18 13.41 -3.59
C ARG A 65 3.27 12.41 -3.18
N ARG A 66 4.51 12.87 -3.25
CA ARG A 66 5.67 12.03 -2.92
C ARG A 66 5.58 11.52 -1.48
N THR A 67 6.17 10.35 -1.22
CA THR A 67 6.09 9.70 0.10
C THR A 67 6.65 10.59 1.21
N ASP A 68 7.72 11.35 0.94
CA ASP A 68 8.32 12.33 1.86
C ASP A 68 7.38 13.48 2.22
N GLU A 69 6.48 13.83 1.31
CA GLU A 69 5.46 14.85 1.55
C GLU A 69 4.25 14.30 2.30
N ILE A 70 3.80 13.10 1.97
CA ILE A 70 2.70 12.40 2.68
C ILE A 70 3.09 12.12 4.13
N LEU A 71 4.38 11.95 4.42
CA LEU A 71 4.87 11.84 5.80
C LEU A 71 4.49 13.04 6.68
N ALA A 72 4.27 14.23 6.13
CA ALA A 72 3.84 15.38 6.94
C ALA A 72 2.32 15.40 7.23
N GLU A 73 1.53 14.54 6.59
CA GLU A 73 0.07 14.60 6.63
C GLU A 73 -0.53 13.74 7.76
N ASN A 74 -1.62 14.24 8.36
CA ASN A 74 -2.44 13.50 9.31
C ASN A 74 -3.87 13.34 8.79
N ILE A 75 -4.16 12.16 8.24
CA ILE A 75 -5.45 11.85 7.61
C ILE A 75 -6.34 11.09 8.59
N ALA A 76 -7.30 11.82 9.15
CA ALA A 76 -8.27 11.32 10.11
C ALA A 76 -9.71 11.27 9.57
N SER A 77 -9.93 11.66 8.31
CA SER A 77 -11.26 11.70 7.69
C SER A 77 -11.22 11.69 6.17
N ALA A 78 -12.34 11.32 5.54
CA ALA A 78 -12.47 11.30 4.08
C ALA A 78 -12.28 12.68 3.42
N SER A 79 -12.66 13.76 4.11
CA SER A 79 -12.49 15.13 3.60
C SER A 79 -11.04 15.56 3.45
N GLN A 80 -10.09 14.85 4.08
CA GLN A 80 -8.66 15.13 3.99
C GLN A 80 -7.97 14.35 2.86
N ILE A 81 -8.59 13.32 2.30
CA ILE A 81 -8.02 12.54 1.19
C ILE A 81 -7.57 13.40 0.01
N PRO A 82 -8.28 14.47 -0.39
CA PRO A 82 -7.81 15.35 -1.45
C PRO A 82 -6.42 15.97 -1.24
N SER A 83 -5.92 16.07 0.01
CA SER A 83 -4.56 16.59 0.29
C SER A 83 -3.44 15.62 -0.09
N LEU A 84 -3.77 14.35 -0.31
CA LEU A 84 -2.81 13.33 -0.74
C LEU A 84 -2.55 13.35 -2.24
N PHE A 85 -3.40 14.00 -3.04
CA PHE A 85 -3.25 14.04 -4.50
C PHE A 85 -2.30 15.16 -4.93
N ASP A 86 -1.44 14.82 -5.89
CA ASP A 86 -0.67 15.79 -6.65
C ASP A 86 -1.39 16.06 -7.98
N TYR A 87 -2.16 17.14 -8.04
CA TYR A 87 -2.93 17.49 -9.23
C TYR A 87 -2.05 17.96 -10.40
N GLU A 88 -0.85 18.46 -10.11
CA GLU A 88 0.11 18.86 -11.13
C GLU A 88 0.69 17.62 -11.81
N GLU A 89 1.27 16.70 -11.03
CA GLU A 89 1.81 15.44 -11.55
C GLU A 89 0.70 14.58 -12.17
N THR A 90 -0.53 14.63 -11.64
CA THR A 90 -1.71 14.01 -12.28
C THR A 90 -1.93 14.53 -13.69
N SER A 91 -1.87 15.86 -13.88
CA SER A 91 -2.03 16.49 -15.18
C SER A 91 -0.87 16.16 -16.12
N GLN A 92 0.36 16.13 -15.61
CA GLN A 92 1.54 15.74 -16.36
C GLN A 92 1.47 14.26 -16.80
N LEU A 93 1.07 13.35 -15.91
CA LEU A 93 0.87 11.94 -16.23
C LEU A 93 -0.21 11.73 -17.29
N ALA A 94 -1.32 12.49 -17.25
CA ALA A 94 -2.35 12.43 -18.28
C ALA A 94 -1.81 12.88 -19.65
N GLY A 95 -0.94 13.91 -19.68
CA GLY A 95 -0.19 14.32 -20.87
C GLY A 95 0.72 13.22 -21.39
N LEU A 96 1.57 12.68 -20.50
CA LEU A 96 2.52 11.61 -20.83
C LEU A 96 1.82 10.35 -21.32
N SER A 97 0.71 9.96 -20.69
CA SER A 97 -0.10 8.79 -21.08
C SER A 97 -0.58 8.90 -22.53
N ARG A 98 -1.04 10.10 -22.95
CA ARG A 98 -1.43 10.34 -24.35
C ARG A 98 -0.23 10.26 -25.30
N GLN A 99 0.91 10.83 -24.93
CA GLN A 99 2.13 10.76 -25.74
C GLN A 99 2.63 9.32 -25.91
N LEU A 100 2.57 8.51 -24.85
CA LEU A 100 2.98 7.10 -24.87
C LEU A 100 2.13 6.24 -25.81
N GLN A 101 0.84 6.56 -25.98
CA GLN A 101 -0.06 5.84 -26.88
C GLN A 101 -0.11 6.42 -28.31
N ALA A 102 0.54 7.54 -28.59
CA ALA A 102 0.52 8.18 -29.90
C ALA A 102 1.33 7.37 -30.94
N ILE A 103 0.79 7.30 -32.16
CA ILE A 103 1.44 6.71 -33.33
C ILE A 103 1.37 7.73 -34.47
N PRO A 104 2.51 8.21 -35.00
CA PRO A 104 3.89 7.87 -34.63
C PRO A 104 4.31 8.41 -33.24
N GLU A 105 5.43 7.89 -32.72
CA GLU A 105 6.03 8.33 -31.45
C GLU A 105 6.38 9.83 -31.51
N PRO A 106 5.95 10.66 -30.54
CA PRO A 106 6.27 12.08 -30.52
C PRO A 106 7.77 12.36 -30.40
N PRO A 107 8.28 13.42 -31.06
CA PRO A 107 9.68 13.84 -30.89
C PRO A 107 10.01 14.10 -29.42
N GLY A 108 11.20 13.67 -28.98
CA GLY A 108 11.68 13.89 -27.62
C GLY A 108 11.14 12.93 -26.55
N LEU A 109 10.06 12.17 -26.82
CA LEU A 109 9.48 11.25 -25.83
C LEU A 109 10.51 10.23 -25.31
N ARG A 110 11.33 9.66 -26.21
CA ARG A 110 12.38 8.71 -25.83
C ARG A 110 13.43 9.32 -24.89
N ALA A 111 13.86 10.55 -25.17
CA ALA A 111 14.83 11.25 -24.32
C ALA A 111 14.23 11.54 -22.95
N HIS A 112 12.99 12.05 -22.91
CA HIS A 112 12.27 12.28 -21.67
C HIS A 112 12.08 11.01 -20.84
N MET A 113 11.70 9.88 -21.47
CA MET A 113 11.59 8.60 -20.77
C MET A 113 12.93 8.06 -20.26
N ALA A 114 14.05 8.37 -20.93
CA ALA A 114 15.38 8.01 -20.46
C ALA A 114 15.80 8.83 -19.23
N GLU A 115 15.43 10.12 -19.17
CA GLU A 115 15.62 10.96 -17.97
C GLU A 115 14.82 10.43 -16.78
N LEU A 116 13.56 10.06 -17.01
CA LEU A 116 12.71 9.45 -15.99
C LEU A 116 13.25 8.09 -15.51
N GLU A 117 13.84 7.29 -16.41
CA GLU A 117 14.50 6.03 -16.05
C GLU A 117 15.73 6.27 -15.16
N ALA A 118 16.60 7.21 -15.52
CA ALA A 118 17.79 7.54 -14.74
C ALA A 118 17.43 8.06 -13.32
N ASN A 119 16.37 8.87 -13.22
CA ASN A 119 15.83 9.31 -11.94
C ASN A 119 15.31 8.11 -11.12
N ALA A 120 14.46 7.27 -11.70
CA ALA A 120 13.91 6.09 -11.03
C ALA A 120 15.01 5.14 -10.53
N GLN A 121 16.07 4.94 -11.33
CA GLN A 121 17.24 4.13 -10.92
C GLN A 121 17.99 4.74 -9.73
N THR A 122 18.13 6.07 -9.70
CA THR A 122 18.72 6.79 -8.56
C THR A 122 17.90 6.56 -7.29
N VAL A 123 16.57 6.72 -7.36
CA VAL A 123 15.68 6.51 -6.20
C VAL A 123 15.72 5.06 -5.72
N MET A 124 15.62 4.09 -6.63
CA MET A 124 15.71 2.67 -6.29
C MET A 124 17.05 2.27 -5.68
N SER A 125 18.14 2.92 -6.09
CA SER A 125 19.48 2.66 -5.53
C SER A 125 19.55 3.13 -4.07
N ARG A 126 19.06 4.34 -3.77
CA ARG A 126 18.96 4.86 -2.40
C ARG A 126 18.08 3.97 -1.52
N LEU A 127 16.90 3.58 -2.01
CA LEU A 127 16.02 2.66 -1.29
C LEU A 127 16.70 1.31 -1.03
N THR A 128 17.51 0.82 -1.97
CA THR A 128 18.27 -0.42 -1.79
C THR A 128 19.29 -0.31 -0.65
N GLU A 129 19.97 0.83 -0.53
CA GLU A 129 20.90 1.12 0.56
C GLU A 129 20.19 1.17 1.92
N GLU A 130 19.01 1.80 1.98
CA GLU A 130 18.18 1.91 3.19
C GLU A 130 17.60 0.56 3.64
N VAL A 131 17.25 -0.32 2.70
CA VAL A 131 16.66 -1.64 2.99
C VAL A 131 17.72 -2.68 3.38
N ALA A 132 18.98 -2.51 2.96
CA ALA A 132 20.06 -3.45 3.25
C ALA A 132 20.19 -3.84 4.74
N PRO A 133 20.21 -2.89 5.71
CA PRO A 133 20.30 -3.20 7.14
C PRO A 133 18.99 -3.74 7.75
N LEU A 134 17.87 -3.63 7.05
CA LEU A 134 16.54 -3.85 7.61
C LEU A 134 16.27 -5.32 7.99
N GLU A 135 16.87 -6.28 7.27
CA GLU A 135 16.75 -7.72 7.61
C GLU A 135 17.38 -8.04 8.98
N ALA A 136 18.53 -7.43 9.32
CA ALA A 136 19.14 -7.63 10.62
C ALA A 136 18.24 -7.12 11.75
N GLY A 137 17.68 -5.91 11.59
CA GLY A 137 16.74 -5.35 12.56
C GLY A 137 15.45 -6.19 12.72
N LEU A 138 14.95 -6.78 11.63
CA LEU A 138 13.80 -7.70 11.69
C LEU A 138 14.16 -9.03 12.38
N VAL A 139 15.37 -9.56 12.19
CA VAL A 139 15.84 -10.77 12.88
C VAL A 139 16.03 -10.50 14.37
N ASP A 140 16.62 -9.37 14.73
CA ASP A 140 16.81 -8.99 16.13
C ASP A 140 15.47 -8.85 16.85
N ALA A 141 14.48 -8.20 16.22
CA ALA A 141 13.12 -8.12 16.76
C ALA A 141 12.42 -9.50 16.92
N ALA A 142 12.84 -10.53 16.16
CA ALA A 142 12.34 -11.90 16.34
C ALA A 142 12.70 -12.47 17.70
N THR A 143 13.90 -12.11 18.19
CA THR A 143 14.51 -12.72 19.37
C THR A 143 13.77 -12.37 20.65
N ASP A 144 12.99 -11.27 20.64
CA ASP A 144 12.14 -10.83 21.75
C ASP A 144 10.89 -11.72 21.95
N PHE A 145 10.57 -12.57 20.98
CA PHE A 145 9.45 -13.50 21.04
C PHE A 145 9.93 -14.93 21.35
N SER A 146 9.29 -15.56 22.32
CA SER A 146 9.48 -16.99 22.57
C SER A 146 8.92 -17.84 21.43
N GLN A 147 9.37 -19.09 21.30
CA GLN A 147 8.85 -20.03 20.28
C GLN A 147 7.33 -20.27 20.40
N ALA A 148 6.78 -20.23 21.62
CA ALA A 148 5.35 -20.32 21.83
C ALA A 148 4.62 -19.09 21.27
N GLU A 149 5.16 -17.89 21.51
CA GLU A 149 4.61 -16.63 20.98
C GLU A 149 4.74 -16.56 19.46
N LEU A 150 5.89 -16.95 18.90
CA LEU A 150 6.09 -17.07 17.45
C LEU A 150 5.12 -18.08 16.83
N THR A 151 4.80 -19.17 17.55
CA THR A 151 3.79 -20.15 17.10
C THR A 151 2.38 -19.56 17.15
N GLN A 152 2.01 -18.83 18.20
CA GLN A 152 0.72 -18.13 18.29
C GLN A 152 0.57 -17.09 17.18
N ILE A 153 1.63 -16.34 16.90
CA ILE A 153 1.72 -15.38 15.79
C ILE A 153 1.54 -16.11 14.45
N ARG A 154 2.27 -17.22 14.27
CA ARG A 154 2.23 -18.06 13.07
C ARG A 154 0.84 -18.63 12.77
N THR A 155 0.13 -19.12 13.77
CA THR A 155 -1.18 -19.76 13.55
C THR A 155 -2.33 -18.76 13.61
N THR A 156 -2.07 -17.52 14.05
CA THR A 156 -3.09 -16.52 14.37
C THR A 156 -4.15 -17.06 15.34
N ALA A 157 -3.80 -18.07 16.13
CA ALA A 157 -4.70 -18.80 17.01
C ALA A 157 -4.11 -18.83 18.43
N GLY A 158 -4.98 -18.62 19.43
CA GLY A 158 -4.56 -18.64 20.83
C GLY A 158 -3.57 -17.52 21.19
N ILE A 159 -3.65 -16.36 20.52
CA ILE A 159 -2.81 -15.20 20.83
C ILE A 159 -3.13 -14.71 22.25
N THR A 160 -2.16 -14.87 23.15
CA THR A 160 -2.28 -14.43 24.54
C THR A 160 -2.17 -12.91 24.69
N ASP A 161 -2.65 -12.37 25.81
CA ASP A 161 -2.51 -10.93 26.11
C ASP A 161 -1.03 -10.50 26.22
N SER A 162 -0.15 -11.41 26.64
CA SER A 162 1.30 -11.18 26.64
C SER A 162 1.83 -10.94 25.22
N THR A 163 1.50 -11.85 24.29
CA THR A 163 1.91 -11.72 22.87
C THR A 163 1.34 -10.47 22.23
N ARG A 164 0.07 -10.15 22.52
CA ARG A 164 -0.58 -8.92 22.07
C ARG A 164 0.15 -7.68 22.59
N SER A 165 0.51 -7.68 23.88
CA SER A 165 1.21 -6.56 24.52
C SER A 165 2.61 -6.37 23.94
N LYS A 166 3.36 -7.44 23.67
CA LYS A 166 4.66 -7.36 22.98
C LYS A 166 4.53 -6.82 21.56
N LEU A 167 3.56 -7.29 20.79
CA LEU A 167 3.30 -6.79 19.43
C LEU A 167 2.97 -5.28 19.45
N LEU A 168 2.14 -4.84 20.38
CA LEU A 168 1.84 -3.42 20.56
C LEU A 168 3.05 -2.61 21.04
N GLY A 169 3.90 -3.20 21.89
CA GLY A 169 5.16 -2.62 22.32
C GLY A 169 6.11 -2.39 21.15
N LEU A 170 6.35 -3.44 20.35
CA LEU A 170 7.18 -3.36 19.15
C LEU A 170 6.63 -2.37 18.13
N LEU A 171 5.31 -2.36 17.91
CA LEU A 171 4.66 -1.38 17.04
C LEU A 171 4.91 0.05 17.54
N LYS A 172 4.75 0.31 18.84
CA LYS A 172 4.98 1.64 19.43
C LYS A 172 6.45 2.07 19.31
N GLU A 173 7.38 1.17 19.57
CA GLU A 173 8.82 1.46 19.51
C GLU A 173 9.30 1.73 18.08
N THR A 174 8.93 0.85 17.15
CA THR A 174 9.29 0.98 15.72
C THR A 174 8.61 2.19 15.09
N THR A 175 7.33 2.43 15.38
CA THR A 175 6.60 3.60 14.90
C THR A 175 7.14 4.88 15.53
N GLY A 176 7.39 4.90 16.84
CA GLY A 176 7.92 6.08 17.53
C GLY A 176 9.27 6.50 16.99
N SER A 177 10.18 5.54 16.81
CA SER A 177 11.50 5.79 16.22
C SER A 177 11.39 6.28 14.77
N PHE A 178 10.48 5.69 13.98
CA PHE A 178 10.27 6.10 12.59
C PHE A 178 9.65 7.51 12.48
N ILE A 179 8.66 7.85 13.32
CA ILE A 179 8.06 9.19 13.39
C ILE A 179 9.11 10.23 13.79
N LEU A 180 9.92 9.94 14.82
CA LEU A 180 10.97 10.86 15.26
C LEU A 180 12.05 11.03 14.17
N ALA A 181 12.43 9.98 13.48
CA ALA A 181 13.45 10.06 12.43
C ALA A 181 12.96 10.77 11.16
N ASN A 182 11.67 10.65 10.81
CA ASN A 182 11.19 11.01 9.48
C ASN A 182 10.05 12.05 9.42
N GLN A 183 9.36 12.33 10.53
CA GLN A 183 8.22 13.27 10.55
C GLN A 183 8.42 14.43 11.52
N GLU A 184 8.82 14.15 12.76
CA GLU A 184 8.94 15.16 13.80
C GLU A 184 10.26 15.04 14.61
N PRO A 185 11.43 15.35 14.01
CA PRO A 185 12.75 15.20 14.64
C PRO A 185 13.01 16.06 15.89
N GLY A 186 12.03 16.85 16.34
CA GLY A 186 12.09 17.64 17.56
C GLY A 186 11.03 17.31 18.60
N ARG A 187 10.14 16.34 18.35
CA ARG A 187 9.05 16.01 19.30
C ARG A 187 9.65 15.47 20.60
N ARG A 188 9.28 16.10 21.71
CA ARG A 188 9.66 15.67 23.07
C ARG A 188 8.51 15.01 23.83
N GLU A 189 7.28 15.24 23.39
CA GLU A 189 6.07 14.74 24.05
C GLU A 189 5.54 13.46 23.37
N PRO A 190 5.09 12.47 24.15
CA PRO A 190 4.48 11.26 23.60
C PRO A 190 3.29 11.58 22.68
N MET A 191 3.17 10.85 21.57
CA MET A 191 2.02 10.95 20.68
C MET A 191 0.88 10.06 21.18
N LEU A 192 -0.33 10.60 21.23
CA LEU A 192 -1.50 9.78 21.48
C LEU A 192 -1.72 8.82 20.31
N LEU A 193 -2.08 7.58 20.61
CA LEU A 193 -2.35 6.56 19.60
C LEU A 193 -3.37 7.05 18.56
N ARG A 194 -4.44 7.73 19.01
CA ARG A 194 -5.46 8.32 18.14
C ARG A 194 -4.86 9.22 17.06
N ASP A 195 -3.91 10.05 17.44
CA ASP A 195 -3.33 11.04 16.53
C ASP A 195 -2.28 10.38 15.61
N ALA A 196 -1.58 9.35 16.09
CA ALA A 196 -0.62 8.58 15.31
C ALA A 196 -1.28 7.79 14.17
N MET A 197 -2.50 7.27 14.38
CA MET A 197 -3.18 6.42 13.39
C MET A 197 -3.51 7.12 12.06
N GLY A 198 -3.58 8.45 12.04
CA GLY A 198 -3.77 9.20 10.80
C GLY A 198 -2.47 9.42 10.00
N LEU A 199 -1.31 9.12 10.60
CA LEU A 199 -0.01 9.30 9.98
C LEU A 199 0.38 8.10 9.11
N PHE A 200 1.01 8.38 7.97
CA PHE A 200 1.55 7.33 7.10
C PHE A 200 2.57 6.45 7.85
N ALA A 201 3.46 7.05 8.63
CA ALA A 201 4.44 6.35 9.47
C ALA A 201 3.84 5.21 10.29
N PHE A 202 2.76 5.49 11.02
CA PHE A 202 2.08 4.49 11.84
C PHE A 202 1.50 3.34 11.01
N ARG A 203 0.85 3.68 9.88
CA ARG A 203 0.26 2.71 8.97
C ARG A 203 1.32 1.84 8.30
N TYR A 204 2.45 2.43 7.94
CA TYR A 204 3.59 1.73 7.37
C TYR A 204 4.23 0.78 8.38
N SER A 205 4.50 1.23 9.61
CA SER A 205 5.01 0.37 10.69
C SER A 205 4.06 -0.79 10.99
N LEU A 206 2.75 -0.56 10.95
CA LEU A 206 1.75 -1.63 11.07
C LEU A 206 1.85 -2.64 9.91
N CYS A 207 1.92 -2.18 8.65
CA CYS A 207 2.09 -3.06 7.50
C CYS A 207 3.39 -3.87 7.57
N MET A 208 4.50 -3.25 7.97
CA MET A 208 5.78 -3.93 8.19
C MET A 208 5.68 -4.98 9.30
N LEU A 209 5.01 -4.68 10.41
CA LEU A 209 4.79 -5.65 11.48
C LEU A 209 3.95 -6.85 10.99
N LEU A 210 2.87 -6.60 10.25
CA LEU A 210 2.02 -7.66 9.69
C LEU A 210 2.78 -8.51 8.67
N TYR A 211 3.56 -7.89 7.79
CA TYR A 211 4.46 -8.58 6.88
C TYR A 211 5.45 -9.47 7.62
N TYR A 212 6.02 -8.93 8.70
CA TYR A 212 6.97 -9.66 9.51
C TYR A 212 6.33 -10.86 10.24
N MET A 213 5.12 -10.69 10.78
CA MET A 213 4.35 -11.78 11.37
C MET A 213 4.09 -12.90 10.34
N GLU A 214 3.79 -12.53 9.09
CA GLU A 214 3.63 -13.49 8.00
C GLU A 214 4.96 -14.20 7.66
N TRP A 215 6.07 -13.49 7.72
CA TRP A 215 7.40 -14.04 7.48
C TRP A 215 7.79 -15.09 8.55
N VAL A 216 7.56 -14.76 9.82
CA VAL A 216 7.67 -15.70 10.96
C VAL A 216 6.71 -16.88 10.78
N ARG A 217 5.47 -16.61 10.36
CA ARG A 217 4.44 -17.64 10.13
C ARG A 217 4.89 -18.69 9.13
N VAL A 218 5.49 -18.28 8.03
CA VAL A 218 5.94 -19.20 6.97
C VAL A 218 7.27 -19.88 7.34
N GLY A 219 7.91 -19.49 8.44
CA GLY A 219 9.19 -20.05 8.88
C GLY A 219 10.32 -19.74 7.89
N ARG A 220 10.23 -18.60 7.19
CA ARG A 220 11.27 -18.22 6.23
C ARG A 220 12.56 -17.92 6.98
N THR A 221 13.62 -18.63 6.63
CA THR A 221 14.96 -18.34 7.12
C THR A 221 15.50 -17.07 6.47
N THR A 222 16.42 -16.41 7.16
CA THR A 222 17.24 -15.31 6.65
C THR A 222 17.85 -15.62 5.28
N GLY A 223 18.19 -14.58 4.51
CA GLY A 223 18.85 -14.72 3.20
C GLY A 223 17.93 -14.46 2.01
N LYS A 224 16.84 -13.69 2.18
CA LYS A 224 16.08 -13.20 1.04
C LYS A 224 16.96 -12.25 0.23
N ALA A 225 17.11 -12.53 -1.07
CA ALA A 225 17.91 -11.68 -1.96
C ALA A 225 17.47 -10.21 -1.84
N LEU A 226 18.44 -9.29 -1.72
CA LEU A 226 18.18 -7.87 -1.48
C LEU A 226 17.14 -7.25 -2.43
N PRO A 227 17.14 -7.50 -3.75
CA PRO A 227 16.11 -6.97 -4.64
C PRO A 227 14.68 -7.38 -4.26
N ARG A 228 14.50 -8.59 -3.73
CA ARG A 228 13.17 -9.03 -3.28
C ARG A 228 12.77 -8.37 -1.96
N ARG A 229 13.74 -8.05 -1.08
CA ARG A 229 13.48 -7.29 0.16
C ARG A 229 13.07 -5.85 -0.16
N VAL A 230 13.72 -5.24 -1.13
CA VAL A 230 13.35 -3.91 -1.63
C VAL A 230 11.93 -3.90 -2.15
N ASN A 231 11.54 -4.91 -2.95
CA ASN A 231 10.14 -5.04 -3.40
C ASN A 231 9.17 -5.15 -2.21
N ASP A 232 9.46 -5.97 -1.20
CA ASP A 232 8.55 -6.08 -0.03
C ASP A 232 8.35 -4.73 0.67
N VAL A 233 9.43 -3.95 0.81
CA VAL A 233 9.36 -2.61 1.43
C VAL A 233 8.52 -1.66 0.59
N VAL A 234 8.65 -1.70 -0.74
CA VAL A 234 7.76 -0.95 -1.65
C VAL A 234 6.31 -1.41 -1.48
N ASP A 235 6.06 -2.71 -1.46
CA ASP A 235 4.72 -3.29 -1.30
C ASP A 235 4.09 -2.86 0.03
N MET A 236 4.89 -2.77 1.11
CA MET A 236 4.39 -2.35 2.42
C MET A 236 4.08 -0.86 2.49
N GLN A 237 4.84 -0.02 1.80
CA GLN A 237 4.51 1.39 1.64
C GLN A 237 3.22 1.57 0.84
N ILE A 238 3.05 0.81 -0.25
CA ILE A 238 1.80 0.80 -1.04
C ILE A 238 0.64 0.29 -0.18
N ALA A 239 0.79 -0.82 0.54
CA ALA A 239 -0.25 -1.36 1.42
C ALA A 239 -0.69 -0.33 2.46
N ALA A 240 0.26 0.41 3.04
CA ALA A 240 0.01 1.47 4.01
C ALA A 240 -0.72 2.68 3.39
N MET A 241 -0.28 3.18 2.24
CA MET A 241 -1.00 4.24 1.52
C MET A 241 -2.42 3.80 1.15
N GLY A 242 -2.60 2.55 0.74
CA GLY A 242 -3.89 1.97 0.37
C GLY A 242 -4.90 1.93 1.52
N THR A 243 -4.45 2.06 2.78
CA THR A 243 -5.35 2.16 3.94
C THR A 243 -6.13 3.49 3.98
N PHE A 244 -5.65 4.55 3.32
CA PHE A 244 -6.38 5.82 3.21
C PHE A 244 -7.51 5.75 2.17
N PHE A 245 -7.38 4.87 1.19
CA PHE A 245 -8.28 4.73 0.04
C PHE A 245 -9.28 3.58 0.22
N ASN A 246 -9.99 3.18 -0.84
CA ASN A 246 -10.96 2.09 -0.80
C ASN A 246 -10.34 0.68 -0.92
N GLY A 247 -9.02 0.60 -0.82
CA GLY A 247 -8.24 -0.63 -0.94
C GLY A 247 -7.09 -0.49 -1.91
N VAL A 248 -6.49 -1.63 -2.24
CA VAL A 248 -5.38 -1.76 -3.18
C VAL A 248 -5.83 -2.56 -4.40
N LEU A 249 -5.39 -2.16 -5.58
CA LEU A 249 -5.47 -2.92 -6.81
C LEU A 249 -4.08 -3.48 -7.11
N SER A 250 -3.88 -4.76 -6.81
CA SER A 250 -2.61 -5.47 -7.03
C SER A 250 -2.90 -6.90 -7.45
N ALA A 251 -1.98 -7.53 -8.18
CA ALA A 251 -2.01 -8.98 -8.41
C ALA A 251 -1.22 -9.76 -7.34
N ASP A 252 -0.53 -9.07 -6.43
CA ASP A 252 0.23 -9.68 -5.34
C ASP A 252 -0.69 -10.03 -4.16
N THR A 253 -0.86 -11.33 -3.91
CA THR A 253 -1.69 -11.84 -2.82
C THR A 253 -1.19 -11.39 -1.45
N ALA A 254 0.13 -11.31 -1.22
CA ALA A 254 0.68 -10.89 0.06
C ALA A 254 0.37 -9.41 0.32
N LEU A 255 0.53 -8.55 -0.68
CA LEU A 255 0.16 -7.13 -0.59
C LEU A 255 -1.34 -6.98 -0.26
N GLN A 256 -2.21 -7.70 -0.98
CA GLN A 256 -3.66 -7.66 -0.71
C GLN A 256 -4.01 -8.11 0.72
N VAL A 257 -3.43 -9.22 1.19
CA VAL A 257 -3.67 -9.76 2.54
C VAL A 257 -3.24 -8.76 3.60
N ILE A 258 -2.04 -8.18 3.46
CA ILE A 258 -1.51 -7.23 4.44
C ILE A 258 -2.32 -5.93 4.43
N SER A 259 -2.66 -5.40 3.26
CA SER A 259 -3.51 -4.22 3.16
C SER A 259 -4.87 -4.44 3.82
N LYS A 260 -5.56 -5.55 3.51
CA LYS A 260 -6.85 -5.91 4.12
C LYS A 260 -6.75 -6.05 5.64
N THR A 261 -5.69 -6.71 6.12
CA THR A 261 -5.46 -6.94 7.55
C THR A 261 -5.18 -5.62 8.29
N ALA A 262 -4.30 -4.78 7.73
CA ALA A 262 -3.99 -3.46 8.29
C ALA A 262 -5.24 -2.57 8.38
N ARG A 263 -6.06 -2.55 7.32
CA ARG A 263 -7.35 -1.83 7.29
C ARG A 263 -8.29 -2.30 8.38
N GLY A 264 -8.40 -3.62 8.61
CA GLY A 264 -9.20 -4.19 9.68
C GLY A 264 -8.72 -3.78 11.08
N VAL A 265 -7.41 -3.86 11.33
CA VAL A 265 -6.79 -3.45 12.61
C VAL A 265 -7.01 -1.96 12.88
N LEU A 266 -6.76 -1.10 11.88
CA LEU A 266 -6.94 0.35 11.98
C LEU A 266 -8.40 0.72 12.30
N ARG A 267 -9.37 0.10 11.63
CA ARG A 267 -10.80 0.29 11.97
C ARG A 267 -11.13 -0.14 13.38
N GLY A 268 -10.57 -1.28 13.82
CA GLY A 268 -10.74 -1.77 15.19
C GLY A 268 -10.22 -0.80 16.26
N PHE A 269 -9.23 0.03 15.91
CA PHE A 269 -8.72 1.10 16.78
C PHE A 269 -9.44 2.45 16.60
N GLY A 270 -10.43 2.54 15.71
CA GLY A 270 -11.17 3.77 15.45
C GLY A 270 -10.43 4.75 14.53
N ALA A 271 -9.40 4.29 13.81
CA ALA A 271 -8.77 5.09 12.77
C ALA A 271 -9.70 5.26 11.57
N TYR A 272 -9.59 6.40 10.89
CA TYR A 272 -10.21 6.54 9.57
C TYR A 272 -9.55 5.58 8.56
N VAL A 273 -10.36 4.82 7.86
CA VAL A 273 -9.94 3.94 6.77
C VAL A 273 -11.01 4.09 5.70
N GLY A 274 -10.63 4.26 4.44
CA GLY A 274 -11.64 4.32 3.37
C GLY A 274 -12.47 3.04 3.34
N ASP A 275 -13.69 3.10 2.81
CA ASP A 275 -14.57 1.93 2.76
C ASP A 275 -14.00 0.86 1.83
N ASP A 276 -14.16 -0.43 2.17
CA ASP A 276 -13.68 -1.50 1.29
C ASP A 276 -14.50 -1.54 0.01
N TRP A 277 -13.83 -1.36 -1.14
CA TRP A 277 -14.43 -1.66 -2.42
C TRP A 277 -14.78 -3.15 -2.50
N ARG A 278 -15.98 -3.43 -3.00
CA ARG A 278 -16.45 -4.77 -3.31
C ARG A 278 -16.94 -4.76 -4.75
N VAL A 279 -16.69 -5.84 -5.47
CA VAL A 279 -17.29 -6.02 -6.80
C VAL A 279 -18.81 -5.94 -6.61
N PRO A 280 -19.53 -5.09 -7.38
CA PRO A 280 -20.97 -5.06 -7.35
C PRO A 280 -21.50 -6.48 -7.64
N VAL A 281 -22.22 -7.06 -6.70
CA VAL A 281 -22.95 -8.31 -6.96
C VAL A 281 -24.10 -7.92 -7.89
N PRO A 282 -24.32 -8.60 -9.03
CA PRO A 282 -25.49 -8.36 -9.86
C PRO A 282 -26.75 -8.48 -9.00
N ASP A 283 -27.70 -7.57 -9.15
CA ASP A 283 -28.99 -7.61 -8.45
C ASP A 283 -29.66 -8.98 -8.71
N GLY A 284 -29.56 -9.90 -7.74
CA GLY A 284 -30.05 -11.28 -7.91
C GLY A 284 -29.48 -12.33 -6.96
N GLU A 285 -28.33 -12.09 -6.31
CA GLU A 285 -27.71 -13.05 -5.36
C GLU A 285 -27.51 -12.44 -3.96
N ALA A 286 -28.42 -11.58 -3.51
CA ALA A 286 -28.49 -11.18 -2.12
C ALA A 286 -29.58 -12.01 -1.41
N ASP A 287 -29.13 -12.84 -0.46
CA ASP A 287 -29.90 -13.48 0.62
C ASP A 287 -30.63 -14.81 0.30
N GLN A 288 -29.89 -15.92 0.36
CA GLN A 288 -30.43 -17.28 0.57
C GLN A 288 -29.76 -18.01 1.76
N SER A 289 -29.22 -17.27 2.73
CA SER A 289 -28.65 -17.90 3.94
C SER A 289 -29.34 -17.49 5.24
N ARG A 290 -30.54 -16.90 5.15
CA ARG A 290 -31.47 -16.75 6.26
C ARG A 290 -32.82 -17.34 5.88
N GLU A 291 -32.99 -18.62 6.18
CA GLU A 291 -34.23 -19.29 6.63
C GLU A 291 -34.11 -20.79 6.32
N ASP A 292 -33.80 -21.59 7.35
CA ASP A 292 -34.46 -22.87 7.58
C ASP A 292 -34.03 -23.45 8.95
N HIS A 293 -34.67 -22.94 10.00
CA HIS A 293 -34.97 -23.74 11.18
C HIS A 293 -36.49 -23.76 11.34
N PRO A 294 -37.19 -24.81 10.86
CA PRO A 294 -38.50 -25.12 11.37
C PRO A 294 -38.32 -25.80 12.72
N GLY A 295 -38.87 -25.14 13.73
CA GLY A 295 -38.84 -25.57 15.11
C GLY A 295 -39.54 -26.89 15.37
N GLU A 296 -39.14 -27.45 16.51
CA GLU A 296 -39.77 -28.54 17.23
C GLU A 296 -41.27 -28.28 17.41
N SER A 297 -42.08 -29.30 17.13
CA SER A 297 -43.44 -29.47 17.62
C SER A 297 -43.79 -30.96 17.53
N GLY A 298 -43.70 -31.66 18.67
CA GLY A 298 -44.04 -33.08 18.80
C GLY A 298 -43.32 -33.74 19.96
#